data_AF-A0A2E2SU80-F1
#
_entry.id   AF-A0A2E2SU80-F1
#
_cell.length_a   1.000
_cell.length_b   1.000
_cell.length_c   1.000
_cell.angle_alpha   90.00
_cell.angle_beta   90.00
_cell.angle_gamma   90.00
#
_symmetry.space_group_name_H-M   'P 1'
#
loop_
_entity.id
_entity.type
_entity.pdbx_description
1 polymer ?
#
loop_
_entity_poly.entity_id
_entity_poly.type
_entity_poly.pdbx_seq_one_letter_code
_entity_poly.pdbx_strand_id
1 'polypeptide(L)'
;MKKFIIGGLIGMLVALVMVVVVWLFLQDFFLVKQSAPVLEPPATTSTETSAPSSSPAPTSAAADTATPAVEPDTTPGVPAADLPLSEGQRALAESLGLDVDQIVISEELVTCAREKLGESRYQQILAGDTPNFLETAKLLPCLGQ
;
A
#
# COMPACT_ATOMS: atom_id res chain seq x y z
N MET A 1 49.91 23.31 -6.66
CA MET A 1 48.93 23.47 -7.76
C MET A 1 48.44 22.14 -8.32
N LYS A 2 49.30 21.21 -8.76
CA LYS A 2 48.87 19.89 -9.32
C LYS A 2 47.91 19.08 -8.42
N LYS A 3 48.09 19.10 -7.09
CA LYS A 3 47.23 18.37 -6.14
C LYS A 3 45.78 18.91 -6.09
N PHE A 4 45.58 20.21 -6.32
CA PHE A 4 44.25 20.83 -6.37
C PHE A 4 43.55 20.54 -7.71
N ILE A 5 44.31 20.51 -8.81
CA ILE A 5 43.77 20.15 -10.13
C ILE A 5 43.29 18.69 -10.12
N ILE A 6 44.05 17.77 -9.52
CA ILE A 6 43.66 16.36 -9.40
C ILE A 6 42.40 16.20 -8.55
N GLY A 7 42.31 16.90 -7.41
CA GLY A 7 41.12 16.87 -6.56
C GLY A 7 39.86 17.35 -7.28
N GLY A 8 39.97 18.45 -8.04
CA GLY A 8 38.86 18.97 -8.85
C GLY A 8 38.41 18.01 -9.96
N LEU A 9 39.36 17.34 -10.61
CA LEU A 9 39.08 16.38 -11.68
C LEU A 9 38.36 15.14 -11.16
N ILE A 10 38.76 14.64 -9.97
CA ILE A 10 38.06 13.52 -9.30
C ILE A 10 36.64 13.92 -8.91
N GLY A 11 36.46 15.11 -8.31
CA GLY A 11 35.13 15.61 -7.95
C GLY A 11 34.20 15.76 -9.15
N MET A 12 34.72 16.28 -10.26
CA MET A 12 33.99 16.37 -11.53
C MET A 12 33.58 15.00 -12.06
N LEU A 13 34.48 14.01 -11.99
CA LEU A 13 34.21 12.65 -12.47
C LEU A 13 33.12 11.97 -11.64
N VAL A 14 33.16 12.12 -10.31
CA VAL A 14 32.12 11.60 -9.40
C VAL A 14 30.77 12.25 -9.67
N ALA A 15 30.73 13.57 -9.88
CA ALA A 15 29.49 14.27 -10.23
C ALA A 15 28.90 13.77 -11.57
N LEU A 16 29.75 13.54 -12.58
CA LEU A 16 29.34 13.01 -13.88
C LEU A 16 28.75 11.60 -13.76
N VAL A 17 29.39 10.73 -12.97
CA VAL A 17 28.88 9.37 -12.71
C VAL A 17 27.52 9.42 -12.04
N MET A 18 27.31 10.29 -11.05
CA MET A 18 26.01 10.46 -10.40
C MET A 18 24.91 10.87 -11.37
N VAL A 19 25.20 11.81 -12.30
CA VAL A 19 24.23 12.23 -13.32
C VAL A 19 23.87 11.06 -14.24
N VAL A 20 24.85 10.26 -14.67
CA VAL A 20 24.61 9.07 -15.51
C VAL A 20 23.77 8.03 -14.77
N VAL A 21 24.06 7.77 -13.50
CA VAL A 21 23.28 6.81 -12.68
C VAL A 21 21.83 7.27 -12.55
N VAL A 22 21.60 8.54 -12.22
CA VAL A 22 20.24 9.10 -12.14
C VAL A 22 19.52 8.98 -13.48
N TRP A 23 20.19 9.29 -14.59
CA TRP A 23 19.60 9.16 -15.92
C TRP A 23 19.22 7.70 -16.25
N LEU A 24 20.08 6.72 -15.94
CA LEU A 24 19.77 5.30 -16.14
C LEU A 24 18.54 4.86 -15.32
N PHE A 25 18.46 5.28 -14.05
CA PHE A 25 17.29 5.02 -13.21
C PHE A 25 16.00 5.62 -13.78
N LEU A 26 16.06 6.82 -14.36
CA LEU A 26 14.92 7.41 -15.06
C LEU A 26 14.56 6.62 -16.33
N GLN A 27 15.53 6.16 -17.11
CA GLN A 27 15.24 5.36 -18.30
C GLN A 27 14.53 4.04 -17.96
N ASP A 28 15.03 3.30 -16.97
CA ASP A 28 14.40 2.03 -16.57
C ASP A 28 12.96 2.27 -16.07
N PHE A 29 12.72 3.33 -15.31
CA PHE A 29 11.38 3.64 -14.81
C PHE A 29 10.38 3.98 -15.92
N PHE A 30 10.81 4.72 -16.95
CA PHE A 30 9.92 5.16 -18.04
C PHE A 30 9.76 4.12 -19.15
N LEU A 31 10.80 3.37 -19.51
CA LEU A 31 10.71 2.35 -20.58
C LEU A 31 9.91 1.11 -20.15
N VAL A 32 10.01 0.70 -18.88
CA VAL A 32 9.28 -0.49 -18.39
C VAL A 32 7.78 -0.23 -18.28
N LYS A 33 7.34 1.00 -17.95
CA LYS A 33 5.92 1.34 -17.79
C LYS A 33 5.13 1.53 -19.09
N GLN A 34 5.80 1.64 -20.25
CA GLN A 34 5.10 1.88 -21.52
C GLN A 34 4.69 0.60 -22.26
N SER A 35 5.02 -0.57 -21.72
CA SER A 35 4.70 -1.88 -22.31
C SER A 35 3.44 -2.51 -21.72
N ALA A 36 2.39 -1.73 -21.45
CA ALA A 36 1.07 -2.30 -21.21
C ALA A 36 0.37 -2.43 -22.57
N PRO A 37 0.02 -3.66 -23.03
CA PRO A 37 -0.81 -3.83 -24.20
C PRO A 37 -2.18 -3.20 -23.91
N VAL A 38 -2.56 -2.22 -24.73
CA VAL A 38 -3.92 -1.68 -24.78
C VAL A 38 -4.83 -2.84 -25.17
N LEU A 39 -5.43 -3.48 -24.17
CA LEU A 39 -6.59 -4.34 -24.38
C LEU A 39 -7.78 -3.42 -24.62
N GLU A 40 -8.25 -3.40 -25.85
CA GLU A 40 -9.56 -2.89 -26.26
C GLU A 40 -10.65 -3.39 -25.28
N PRO A 41 -11.43 -2.48 -24.65
CA PRO A 41 -12.62 -2.90 -23.91
C PRO A 41 -13.72 -3.26 -24.91
N PRO A 42 -14.28 -4.49 -24.88
CA PRO A 42 -15.53 -4.75 -25.59
C PRO A 42 -16.67 -4.00 -24.89
N ALA A 43 -17.50 -3.41 -25.75
CA ALA A 43 -18.67 -2.64 -25.40
C ALA A 43 -19.73 -3.43 -24.62
N THR A 44 -20.56 -2.66 -23.91
CA THR A 44 -21.96 -2.94 -23.54
C THR A 44 -22.24 -4.11 -22.60
N THR A 45 -22.87 -3.81 -21.46
CA THR A 45 -24.34 -3.99 -21.31
C THR A 45 -24.77 -3.56 -19.91
N SER A 46 -25.62 -2.54 -19.85
CA SER A 46 -26.38 -2.15 -18.67
C SER A 46 -27.24 -3.32 -18.20
N THR A 47 -27.23 -3.64 -16.90
CA THR A 47 -28.36 -4.33 -16.27
C THR A 47 -28.55 -3.76 -14.88
N GLU A 48 -29.49 -2.82 -14.83
CA GLU A 48 -30.21 -2.34 -13.66
C GLU A 48 -31.04 -3.51 -13.10
N THR A 49 -30.79 -3.93 -11.86
CA THR A 49 -31.70 -4.82 -11.12
C THR A 49 -31.96 -4.21 -9.76
N SER A 50 -33.08 -3.51 -9.69
CA SER A 50 -33.73 -3.06 -8.46
C SER A 50 -34.48 -4.23 -7.80
N ALA A 51 -34.47 -4.27 -6.46
CA ALA A 51 -35.54 -4.69 -5.51
C ALA A 51 -35.01 -5.52 -4.31
N PRO A 52 -35.79 -5.75 -3.24
CA PRO A 52 -36.40 -4.77 -2.35
C PRO A 52 -36.14 -5.07 -0.85
N SER A 53 -36.36 -4.04 -0.01
CA SER A 53 -36.84 -4.04 1.38
C SER A 53 -37.01 -5.38 2.12
N SER A 54 -36.40 -5.49 3.31
CA SER A 54 -37.04 -6.08 4.52
C SER A 54 -36.28 -5.67 5.79
N SER A 55 -36.94 -4.82 6.58
CA SER A 55 -36.65 -4.56 8.00
C SER A 55 -37.27 -5.69 8.85
N PRO A 56 -36.60 -6.14 9.91
CA PRO A 56 -37.23 -5.98 11.22
C PRO A 56 -36.24 -5.63 12.35
N ALA A 57 -36.65 -4.68 13.20
CA ALA A 57 -36.19 -4.51 14.57
C ALA A 57 -37.14 -5.26 15.54
N PRO A 58 -36.93 -5.29 16.88
CA PRO A 58 -35.72 -5.28 17.69
C PRO A 58 -35.66 -6.53 18.63
N THR A 59 -34.53 -6.82 19.28
CA THR A 59 -34.52 -7.69 20.47
C THR A 59 -33.62 -7.11 21.55
N SER A 60 -34.20 -7.01 22.74
CA SER A 60 -33.67 -6.40 23.95
C SER A 60 -33.13 -7.47 24.90
N ALA A 61 -32.09 -7.08 25.65
CA ALA A 61 -31.66 -7.58 26.96
C ALA A 61 -31.00 -8.98 27.04
N ALA A 62 -29.71 -8.98 27.37
CA ALA A 62 -29.24 -9.51 28.65
C ALA A 62 -27.87 -8.89 28.99
N ALA A 63 -27.80 -8.22 30.14
CA ALA A 63 -26.57 -7.85 30.77
C ALA A 63 -26.03 -9.09 31.49
N ASP A 64 -24.78 -9.47 31.22
CA ASP A 64 -24.01 -10.28 32.14
C ASP A 64 -22.58 -9.72 32.25
N THR A 65 -22.26 -9.37 33.49
CA THR A 65 -20.98 -8.86 33.95
C THR A 65 -20.02 -10.03 34.09
N ALA A 66 -18.97 -10.07 33.27
CA ALA A 66 -17.78 -10.89 33.50
C ALA A 66 -16.52 -10.10 33.13
N THR A 67 -15.63 -9.91 34.11
CA THR A 67 -14.32 -9.23 34.04
C THR A 67 -13.23 -10.31 34.01
N PRO A 68 -12.05 -10.10 33.40
CA PRO A 68 -11.69 -10.51 32.05
C PRO A 68 -10.68 -11.67 32.08
N ALA A 69 -10.97 -12.76 31.38
CA ALA A 69 -9.91 -13.67 30.98
C ALA A 69 -9.12 -12.98 29.86
N VAL A 70 -7.86 -12.65 30.13
CA VAL A 70 -6.88 -12.28 29.10
C VAL A 70 -6.61 -13.57 28.30
N GLU A 71 -7.50 -13.87 27.37
CA GLU A 71 -7.15 -14.71 26.22
C GLU A 71 -6.26 -13.87 25.30
N PRO A 72 -5.22 -14.44 24.67
CA PRO A 72 -4.49 -13.72 23.64
C PRO A 72 -5.50 -13.35 22.57
N ASP A 73 -5.71 -12.05 22.38
CA ASP A 73 -6.65 -11.44 21.45
C ASP A 73 -6.25 -11.89 20.03
N THR A 74 -6.71 -13.08 19.66
CA THR A 74 -6.50 -13.67 18.34
C THR A 74 -7.66 -13.18 17.49
N THR A 75 -7.81 -11.85 17.40
CA THR A 75 -8.74 -11.24 16.45
C THR A 75 -8.34 -11.78 15.08
N PRO A 76 -9.23 -12.52 14.39
CA PRO A 76 -8.90 -13.08 13.09
C PRO A 76 -8.59 -11.91 12.16
N GLY A 77 -7.31 -11.71 11.85
CA GLY A 77 -6.93 -10.69 10.89
C GLY A 77 -7.51 -11.06 9.53
N VAL A 78 -7.83 -10.04 8.73
CA VAL A 78 -8.39 -10.26 7.39
C VAL A 78 -7.23 -10.54 6.44
N PRO A 79 -7.24 -11.64 5.67
CA PRO A 79 -6.25 -11.88 4.63
C PRO A 79 -6.28 -10.73 3.63
N ALA A 80 -5.13 -10.15 3.30
CA ALA A 80 -5.06 -9.05 2.34
C ALA A 80 -5.52 -9.45 0.93
N ALA A 81 -5.53 -10.76 0.62
CA ALA A 81 -6.15 -11.33 -0.58
C ALA A 81 -7.67 -11.07 -0.69
N ASP A 82 -8.36 -10.98 0.46
CA ASP A 82 -9.80 -10.76 0.52
C ASP A 82 -10.17 -9.27 0.46
N LEU A 83 -9.17 -8.37 0.55
CA LEU A 83 -9.40 -6.95 0.39
C LEU A 83 -9.41 -6.56 -1.11
N PRO A 84 -10.35 -5.70 -1.53
CA PRO A 84 -10.38 -5.17 -2.89
C PRO A 84 -9.26 -4.14 -3.08
N LEU A 85 -8.03 -4.63 -3.26
CA LEU A 85 -6.85 -3.80 -3.49
C LEU A 85 -6.83 -3.30 -4.94
N SER A 86 -6.51 -2.02 -5.13
CA SER A 86 -6.32 -1.48 -6.48
C SER A 86 -5.06 -2.04 -7.14
N GLU A 87 -5.00 -2.05 -8.47
CA GLU A 87 -3.81 -2.55 -9.21
C GLU A 87 -2.52 -1.84 -8.77
N GLY A 88 -2.60 -0.54 -8.48
CA GLY A 88 -1.47 0.25 -7.97
C GLY A 88 -1.00 -0.21 -6.58
N GLN A 89 -1.91 -0.63 -5.70
CA GLN A 89 -1.57 -1.13 -4.37
C GLN A 89 -0.91 -2.51 -4.44
N ARG A 90 -1.41 -3.40 -5.31
CA ARG A 90 -0.78 -4.71 -5.56
C ARG A 90 0.62 -4.58 -6.15
N ALA A 91 0.76 -3.77 -7.20
CA ALA A 91 2.07 -3.53 -7.83
C ALA A 91 3.08 -2.93 -6.84
N LEU A 92 2.62 -2.06 -5.94
CA LEU A 92 3.48 -1.49 -4.90
C LEU A 92 3.92 -2.54 -3.87
N ALA A 93 3.00 -3.38 -3.40
CA ALA A 93 3.34 -4.47 -2.48
C ALA A 93 4.33 -5.46 -3.10
N GLU A 94 4.09 -5.88 -4.35
CA GLU A 94 5.01 -6.76 -5.09
C GLU A 94 6.39 -6.13 -5.28
N SER A 95 6.46 -4.82 -5.58
CA SER A 95 7.74 -4.10 -5.72
C SER A 95 8.58 -4.07 -4.44
N LEU A 96 7.96 -4.31 -3.29
CA LEU A 96 8.59 -4.38 -1.98
C LEU A 96 8.89 -5.82 -1.55
N GLY A 97 8.60 -6.80 -2.42
CA GLY A 97 8.75 -8.22 -2.12
C GLY A 97 7.69 -8.73 -1.13
N LEU A 98 6.59 -8.01 -0.97
CA LEU A 98 5.48 -8.43 -0.12
C LEU A 98 4.51 -9.29 -0.95
N ASP A 99 4.28 -10.52 -0.50
CA ASP A 99 3.25 -11.38 -1.04
C ASP A 99 1.90 -11.02 -0.38
N VAL A 100 1.07 -10.32 -1.13
CA VAL A 100 -0.24 -9.83 -0.68
C VAL A 100 -1.15 -10.98 -0.26
N ASP A 101 -0.98 -12.16 -0.84
CA ASP A 101 -1.80 -13.32 -0.52
C ASP A 101 -1.40 -13.98 0.81
N GLN A 102 -0.23 -13.60 1.37
CA GLN A 102 0.27 -14.10 2.65
C GLN A 102 0.20 -13.08 3.78
N ILE A 103 -0.17 -11.83 3.49
CA ILE A 103 -0.32 -10.80 4.52
C ILE A 103 -1.68 -10.94 5.18
N VAL A 104 -1.66 -11.01 6.51
CA VAL A 104 -2.87 -10.92 7.33
C VAL A 104 -2.90 -9.54 7.97
N ILE A 105 -3.94 -8.75 7.68
CA ILE A 105 -4.09 -7.42 8.28
C ILE A 105 -4.71 -7.59 9.66
N SER A 106 -3.88 -7.43 10.70
CA SER A 106 -4.30 -7.38 12.11
C SER A 106 -4.79 -5.98 12.50
N GLU A 107 -5.56 -5.88 13.59
CA GLU A 107 -5.96 -4.57 14.14
C GLU A 107 -4.76 -3.73 14.60
N GLU A 108 -3.68 -4.38 15.02
CA GLU A 108 -2.43 -3.71 15.40
C GLU A 108 -1.78 -3.02 14.19
N LEU A 109 -1.81 -3.69 13.03
CA LEU A 109 -1.31 -3.16 11.76
C LEU A 109 -2.16 -1.96 11.31
N VAL A 110 -3.48 -2.06 11.46
CA VAL A 110 -4.43 -0.95 11.19
C VAL A 110 -4.15 0.24 12.10
N THR A 111 -3.95 0.00 13.39
CA THR A 111 -3.68 1.05 14.37
C THR A 111 -2.36 1.75 14.08
N CYS A 112 -1.29 0.98 13.82
CA CYS A 112 0.00 1.53 13.43
C CYS A 112 -0.09 2.34 12.12
N ALA A 113 -0.82 1.84 11.12
CA ALA A 113 -1.02 2.55 9.86
C ALA A 113 -1.74 3.91 10.06
N ARG A 114 -2.79 3.93 10.88
CA ARG A 114 -3.52 5.17 11.24
C ARG A 114 -2.64 6.17 11.97
N GLU A 115 -1.80 5.73 12.90
CA GLU A 115 -0.86 6.60 13.61
C GLU A 115 0.21 7.20 12.69
N LYS A 116 0.76 6.41 11.76
CA LYS A 116 1.86 6.84 10.89
C LYS A 116 1.41 7.72 9.72
N LEU A 117 0.23 7.45 9.18
CA LEU A 117 -0.31 8.16 8.00
C LEU A 117 -1.32 9.24 8.36
N GLY A 118 -1.99 9.10 9.51
CA GLY A 118 -3.16 9.89 9.88
C GLY A 118 -4.45 9.28 9.32
N GLU A 119 -5.55 9.45 10.08
CA GLU A 119 -6.85 8.86 9.77
C GLU A 119 -7.36 9.24 8.37
N SER A 120 -7.23 10.51 7.97
CA SER A 120 -7.71 10.97 6.66
C SER A 120 -6.98 10.29 5.49
N ARG A 121 -5.67 10.11 5.60
CA ARG A 121 -4.87 9.49 4.55
C ARG A 121 -5.06 7.98 4.53
N TYR A 122 -5.21 7.36 5.69
CA TYR A 122 -5.54 5.95 5.81
C TYR A 122 -6.87 5.61 5.11
N GLN A 123 -7.92 6.41 5.32
CA GLN A 123 -9.21 6.20 4.67
C GLN A 123 -9.15 6.35 3.14
N GLN A 124 -8.31 7.26 2.62
CA GLN A 124 -8.08 7.39 1.17
C GLN A 124 -7.45 6.11 0.60
N ILE A 125 -6.44 5.58 1.28
CA ILE A 125 -5.77 4.33 0.85
C ILE A 125 -6.74 3.15 0.93
N LEU A 126 -7.56 3.07 1.96
CA LEU A 126 -8.63 2.07 2.05
C LEU A 126 -9.65 2.19 0.89
N ALA A 127 -9.93 3.41 0.43
CA ALA A 127 -10.78 3.66 -0.73
C ALA A 127 -10.11 3.34 -2.07
N GLY A 128 -8.85 2.90 -2.07
CA GLY A 128 -8.12 2.45 -3.25
C GLY A 128 -6.99 3.38 -3.71
N ASP A 129 -6.75 4.51 -3.04
CA ASP A 129 -5.61 5.37 -3.36
C ASP A 129 -4.30 4.60 -3.16
N THR A 130 -3.40 4.75 -4.12
CA THR A 130 -2.07 4.14 -4.02
C THR A 130 -1.20 4.98 -3.06
N PRO A 131 -0.58 4.37 -2.04
CA PRO A 131 0.34 5.08 -1.17
C PRO A 131 1.58 5.57 -1.92
N ASN A 132 2.14 6.68 -1.47
CA ASN A 132 3.37 7.24 -2.03
C ASN A 132 4.57 6.48 -1.45
N PHE A 133 5.74 6.53 -2.12
CA PHE A 133 6.97 5.89 -1.60
C PHE A 133 7.29 6.27 -0.13
N LEU A 134 7.13 7.54 0.23
CA LEU A 134 7.33 8.01 1.61
C LEU A 134 6.29 7.48 2.60
N GLU A 135 5.05 7.28 2.15
CA GLU A 135 3.98 6.71 2.97
C GLU A 135 4.21 5.22 3.19
N THR A 136 4.63 4.51 2.16
CA THR A 136 5.00 3.11 2.27
C THR A 136 6.19 2.91 3.19
N ALA A 137 7.23 3.75 3.08
CA ALA A 137 8.37 3.71 3.99
C ALA A 137 7.96 3.92 5.47
N LYS A 138 6.91 4.70 5.73
CA LYS A 138 6.36 4.88 7.08
C LYS A 138 5.55 3.67 7.57
N LEU A 139 4.95 2.92 6.65
CA LEU A 139 4.19 1.71 6.94
C LEU A 139 5.07 0.46 7.12
N LEU A 140 6.26 0.41 6.52
CA LEU A 140 7.21 -0.70 6.68
C LEU A 140 7.41 -1.15 8.14
N PRO A 141 7.64 -0.27 9.13
CA PRO A 141 7.80 -0.69 10.52
C PRO A 141 6.53 -1.31 11.13
N CYS A 142 5.35 -1.12 10.54
CA CYS A 142 4.10 -1.74 11.01
C CYS A 142 3.99 -3.22 10.60
N LEU A 143 4.72 -3.67 9.59
CA LEU A 143 4.67 -5.06 9.07
C LEU A 143 5.48 -6.06 9.92
N GLY A 144 6.31 -5.58 10.84
CA GLY A 144 7.18 -6.41 11.69
C GLY A 144 6.77 -6.49 13.16
N GLN A 145 5.57 -6.00 13.49
CA GLN A 145 4.95 -6.14 14.81
C GLN A 145 3.90 -7.25 14.76
#